data_AF-A0A651DU89-F1
#
_entry.id   AF-A0A651DU89-F1
#
_cell.length_a   1.000
_cell.length_b   1.000
_cell.length_c   1.000
_cell.angle_alpha   90.00
_cell.angle_beta   90.00
_cell.angle_gamma   90.00
#
_symmetry.space_group_name_H-M   'P 1'
#
loop_
_entity.id
_entity.type
_entity.pdbx_description
1 polymer ?
#
loop_
_entity_poly.entity_id
_entity_poly.type
_entity_poly.pdbx_seq_one_letter_code
_entity_poly.pdbx_strand_id
1 'polypeptide(L)'
;MNPASRMRHSFMALVLVCILVLTTACGGTGTQTPQASNSAFTRSAEYAQLARGDSATGQAFGDWVVETSKGLITDAFVRNNNKLGAVISTQVRPDDVKALAQSLAQGFRKSFPNQDLSVLVYAPDKKLILTARYDAQSKQIEYEAAS
;
A
#
# COMPACT_ATOMS: atom_id res chain seq x y z
N MET A 1 47.26 0.77 -13.11
CA MET A 1 46.20 1.54 -13.81
C MET A 1 45.25 0.58 -14.50
N ASN A 2 43.97 0.57 -14.09
CA ASN A 2 42.83 0.12 -14.92
C ASN A 2 42.42 1.30 -15.82
N PRO A 3 41.85 1.13 -17.04
CA PRO A 3 40.43 0.76 -17.17
C PRO A 3 40.01 0.05 -18.49
N ALA A 4 39.32 -1.09 -18.37
CA ALA A 4 38.53 -1.65 -19.48
C ALA A 4 37.05 -1.33 -19.25
N SER A 5 36.60 -0.21 -19.83
CA SER A 5 35.19 0.06 -20.10
C SER A 5 34.97 -0.04 -21.60
N ARG A 6 33.83 -0.61 -22.03
CA ARG A 6 32.84 0.06 -22.89
C ARG A 6 32.02 -0.97 -23.68
N MET A 7 30.91 -1.29 -23.03
CA MET A 7 29.65 -1.84 -23.52
C MET A 7 29.32 -1.37 -24.95
N ARG A 8 29.15 -2.33 -25.87
CA ARG A 8 28.96 -2.11 -27.31
C ARG A 8 27.46 -2.09 -27.67
N HIS A 9 27.04 -0.91 -28.12
CA HIS A 9 26.09 -0.57 -29.18
C HIS A 9 25.05 -1.60 -29.70
N SER A 10 23.79 -1.15 -29.68
CA SER A 10 22.78 -1.21 -30.74
C SER A 10 22.56 -2.53 -31.49
N PHE A 11 21.50 -3.23 -31.09
CA PHE A 11 20.69 -4.07 -31.98
C PHE A 11 19.27 -3.46 -32.02
N MET A 12 18.93 -2.76 -33.10
CA MET A 12 18.03 -3.28 -34.14
C MET A 12 16.59 -3.37 -33.61
N ALA A 13 15.74 -2.35 -33.70
CA ALA A 13 15.26 -1.73 -34.95
C ALA A 13 14.91 -2.76 -36.05
N LEU A 14 14.09 -3.76 -35.72
CA LEU A 14 13.32 -4.61 -36.64
C LEU A 14 12.29 -5.35 -35.75
N VAL A 15 10.99 -5.09 -35.73
CA VAL A 15 10.00 -5.50 -36.74
C VAL A 15 8.74 -4.66 -36.48
N LEU A 16 8.59 -3.60 -37.26
CA LEU A 16 7.27 -3.18 -37.74
C LEU A 16 6.72 -4.35 -38.58
N VAL A 17 5.39 -4.55 -38.58
CA VAL A 17 4.60 -5.55 -39.34
C VAL A 17 4.19 -6.80 -38.53
N CYS A 18 3.12 -6.65 -37.75
CA CYS A 18 2.07 -7.68 -37.61
C CYS A 18 0.72 -6.95 -37.60
N ILE A 19 0.27 -6.65 -38.82
CA ILE A 19 -0.96 -5.94 -39.16
C ILE A 19 -2.16 -6.89 -38.91
N LEU A 20 -3.06 -6.43 -38.04
CA LEU A 20 -4.47 -6.19 -38.36
C LEU A 20 -5.27 -7.28 -39.11
N VAL A 21 -5.73 -8.33 -38.43
CA VAL A 21 -7.02 -9.01 -38.71
C VAL A 21 -7.35 -9.80 -37.43
N LEU A 22 -8.44 -9.57 -36.70
CA LEU A 22 -9.74 -10.21 -36.92
C LEU A 22 -10.77 -9.59 -35.97
N THR A 23 -11.77 -8.94 -36.54
CA THR A 23 -13.06 -8.68 -35.91
C THR A 23 -13.78 -10.01 -35.69
N THR A 24 -14.17 -10.32 -34.45
CA THR A 24 -15.24 -11.30 -34.18
C THR A 24 -16.22 -10.68 -33.19
N ALA A 25 -17.41 -10.43 -33.70
CA ALA A 25 -18.59 -10.08 -32.94
C ALA A 25 -19.27 -11.37 -32.47
N CYS A 26 -19.53 -11.46 -31.17
CA CYS A 26 -20.57 -12.26 -30.52
C CYS A 26 -21.04 -11.39 -29.33
N GLY A 27 -22.26 -10.88 -29.20
CA GLY A 27 -23.54 -11.50 -29.53
C GLY A 27 -23.90 -12.50 -28.42
N GLY A 28 -24.52 -12.05 -27.31
CA GLY A 28 -24.94 -12.96 -26.25
C GLY A 28 -25.54 -12.31 -25.00
N THR A 29 -26.84 -12.03 -25.07
CA THR A 29 -27.87 -12.13 -24.00
C THR A 29 -27.53 -11.75 -22.56
N GLY A 30 -28.25 -10.73 -22.07
CA GLY A 30 -28.38 -10.44 -20.65
C GLY A 30 -29.06 -11.58 -19.89
N THR A 31 -28.46 -11.92 -18.75
CA THR A 31 -29.11 -12.56 -17.62
C THR A 31 -28.69 -11.81 -16.37
N GLN A 32 -29.60 -10.97 -15.86
CA GLN A 32 -29.55 -10.51 -14.48
C GLN A 32 -29.81 -11.72 -13.59
N THR A 33 -28.77 -12.26 -12.98
CA THR A 33 -28.90 -13.21 -11.88
C THR A 33 -28.96 -12.45 -10.55
N PRO A 34 -29.86 -12.81 -9.63
CA PRO A 34 -30.02 -12.10 -8.36
C PRO A 34 -28.76 -12.16 -7.53
N GLN A 35 -28.36 -10.99 -7.06
CA GLN A 35 -27.29 -10.71 -6.12
C GLN A 35 -27.52 -11.50 -4.82
N ALA A 36 -26.99 -12.72 -4.74
CA ALA A 36 -26.75 -13.40 -3.49
C ALA A 36 -25.52 -12.73 -2.84
N SER A 37 -25.76 -12.04 -1.73
CA SER A 37 -24.83 -11.21 -0.97
C SER A 37 -23.60 -12.01 -0.47
N ASN A 38 -22.61 -12.21 -1.32
CA ASN A 38 -21.28 -12.67 -0.91
C ASN A 38 -20.44 -11.49 -0.41
N SER A 39 -20.93 -10.82 0.65
CA SER A 39 -20.19 -9.76 1.34
C SER A 39 -18.88 -10.25 1.97
N ALA A 40 -18.64 -11.56 2.05
CA ALA A 40 -17.38 -12.14 2.49
C ALA A 40 -16.30 -12.15 1.39
N PHE A 41 -16.68 -12.37 0.12
CA PHE A 41 -15.75 -12.42 -1.00
C PHE A 41 -15.32 -11.02 -1.47
N THR A 42 -16.24 -10.05 -1.41
CA THR A 42 -15.89 -8.64 -1.67
C THR A 42 -15.00 -8.09 -0.57
N ARG A 43 -15.27 -8.42 0.71
CA ARG A 43 -14.35 -8.07 1.80
C ARG A 43 -12.98 -8.72 1.61
N SER A 44 -12.90 -10.02 1.32
CA SER A 44 -11.59 -10.67 1.13
C SER A 44 -10.83 -10.16 -0.10
N ALA A 45 -11.52 -9.75 -1.17
CA ALA A 45 -10.92 -9.07 -2.32
C ALA A 45 -10.49 -7.63 -2.00
N GLU A 46 -11.28 -6.88 -1.23
CA GLU A 46 -10.89 -5.56 -0.70
C GLU A 46 -9.70 -5.68 0.27
N TYR A 47 -9.66 -6.70 1.14
CA TYR A 47 -8.54 -7.06 2.03
C TYR A 47 -7.32 -7.57 1.27
N ALA A 48 -7.48 -8.22 0.13
CA ALA A 48 -6.37 -8.63 -0.75
C ALA A 48 -5.85 -7.44 -1.57
N GLN A 49 -6.70 -6.48 -1.93
CA GLN A 49 -6.30 -5.23 -2.56
C GLN A 49 -5.74 -4.23 -1.56
N LEU A 50 -6.07 -4.31 -0.26
CA LEU A 50 -5.38 -3.62 0.84
C LEU A 50 -3.87 -3.97 0.88
N ALA A 51 -3.44 -5.07 0.28
CA ALA A 51 -2.16 -5.72 0.58
C ALA A 51 -0.93 -5.34 -0.29
N ARG A 52 -0.99 -4.37 -1.21
CA ARG A 52 0.23 -3.77 -1.80
C ARG A 52 0.00 -2.32 -2.11
N GLY A 53 0.98 -1.49 -1.77
CA GLY A 53 0.86 -0.06 -2.01
C GLY A 53 0.60 0.27 -3.48
N ASP A 54 -0.08 1.38 -3.74
CA ASP A 54 -0.49 1.79 -5.09
C ASP A 54 0.62 2.42 -5.92
N SER A 55 1.82 2.57 -5.33
CA SER A 55 3.03 3.04 -5.98
C SER A 55 4.24 2.20 -5.56
N ALA A 56 5.29 2.18 -6.39
CA ALA A 56 6.54 1.50 -6.06
C ALA A 56 7.17 2.05 -4.77
N THR A 57 7.10 3.37 -4.56
CA THR A 57 7.56 4.03 -3.33
C THR A 57 6.73 3.61 -2.12
N GLY A 58 5.41 3.51 -2.28
CA GLY A 58 4.50 3.05 -1.23
C GLY A 58 4.73 1.61 -0.83
N GLN A 59 4.97 0.73 -1.81
CA GLN A 59 5.34 -0.66 -1.56
C GLN A 59 6.67 -0.75 -0.82
N ALA A 60 7.72 -0.09 -1.32
CA ALA A 60 9.04 -0.12 -0.68
C ALA A 60 9.00 0.41 0.76
N PHE A 61 8.17 1.44 1.03
CA PHE A 61 7.98 1.94 2.39
C PHE A 61 7.24 0.94 3.29
N GLY A 62 6.18 0.30 2.78
CA GLY A 62 5.47 -0.76 3.51
C GLY A 62 6.39 -1.92 3.89
N ASP A 63 7.16 -2.42 2.92
CA ASP A 63 8.15 -3.49 3.12
C ASP A 63 9.20 -3.07 4.17
N TRP A 64 9.71 -1.83 4.06
CA TRP A 64 10.66 -1.28 5.03
C TRP A 64 10.09 -1.16 6.44
N VAL A 65 8.80 -0.78 6.60
CA VAL A 65 8.13 -0.71 7.90
C VAL A 65 8.08 -2.09 8.54
N VAL A 66 7.66 -3.12 7.79
CA VAL A 66 7.59 -4.50 8.30
C VAL A 66 8.98 -4.97 8.74
N GLU A 67 9.99 -4.81 7.87
CA GLU A 67 11.37 -5.21 8.14
C GLU A 67 11.97 -4.50 9.38
N THR A 68 11.82 -3.18 9.45
CA THR A 68 12.44 -2.36 10.51
C THR A 68 11.72 -2.50 11.84
N SER A 69 10.44 -2.87 11.84
CA SER A 69 9.64 -3.05 13.05
C SER A 69 10.06 -4.25 13.91
N LYS A 70 10.93 -5.13 13.39
CA LYS A 70 11.44 -6.33 14.08
C LYS A 70 10.32 -7.22 14.65
N GLY A 71 9.22 -7.37 13.91
CA GLY A 71 8.08 -8.21 14.30
C GLY A 71 6.97 -7.50 15.07
N LEU A 72 7.10 -6.20 15.35
CA LEU A 72 6.01 -5.40 15.93
C LEU A 72 4.90 -5.10 14.92
N ILE A 73 5.25 -4.96 13.63
CA ILE A 73 4.31 -4.82 12.52
C ILE A 73 4.37 -6.09 11.67
N THR A 74 3.23 -6.74 11.47
CA THR A 74 3.11 -7.98 10.67
C THR A 74 2.81 -7.72 9.21
N ASP A 75 2.20 -6.57 8.91
CA ASP A 75 1.82 -6.19 7.55
C ASP A 75 1.73 -4.65 7.47
N ALA A 76 2.10 -4.07 6.33
CA ALA A 76 2.01 -2.65 6.09
C ALA A 76 1.80 -2.33 4.61
N PHE A 77 1.01 -1.29 4.34
CA PHE A 77 0.71 -0.85 2.99
C PHE A 77 0.55 0.66 2.94
N VAL A 78 0.92 1.28 1.81
CA VAL A 78 0.73 2.71 1.58
C VAL A 78 -0.23 2.93 0.43
N ARG A 79 -1.23 3.77 0.62
CA ARG A 79 -2.20 4.17 -0.41
C ARG A 79 -2.18 5.67 -0.64
N ASN A 80 -2.39 6.05 -1.90
CA ASN A 80 -2.42 7.41 -2.42
C ASN A 80 -1.20 8.24 -2.02
N ASN A 81 -0.08 7.58 -1.71
CA ASN A 81 1.12 8.21 -1.16
C ASN A 81 0.90 9.07 0.11
N ASN A 82 -0.21 8.91 0.82
CA ASN A 82 -0.54 9.70 2.01
C ASN A 82 -1.26 8.93 3.13
N LYS A 83 -1.58 7.65 2.92
CA LYS A 83 -2.19 6.78 3.94
C LYS A 83 -1.33 5.54 4.14
N LEU A 84 -0.77 5.37 5.33
CA LEU A 84 -0.09 4.14 5.76
C LEU A 84 -1.07 3.31 6.58
N GLY A 85 -1.33 2.08 6.16
CA GLY A 85 -1.92 1.06 7.01
C GLY A 85 -0.83 0.19 7.62
N ALA A 86 -0.91 -0.08 8.92
CA ALA A 86 0.03 -0.94 9.63
C ALA A 86 -0.72 -1.90 10.56
N VAL A 87 -0.51 -3.20 10.41
CA VAL A 87 -1.08 -4.24 11.26
C VAL A 87 -0.08 -4.62 12.34
N ILE A 88 -0.43 -4.39 13.61
CA ILE A 88 0.44 -4.72 14.75
C ILE A 88 0.40 -6.21 15.06
N SER A 89 1.49 -6.73 15.62
CA SER A 89 1.53 -8.06 16.21
C SER A 89 0.94 -8.06 17.62
N THR A 90 0.70 -9.26 18.17
CA THR A 90 0.27 -9.44 19.56
C THR A 90 1.31 -9.02 20.60
N GLN A 91 2.53 -8.66 20.17
CA GLN A 91 3.61 -8.19 21.05
C GLN A 91 3.47 -6.71 21.42
N VAL A 92 2.71 -5.93 20.64
CA VAL A 92 2.48 -4.50 20.90
C VAL A 92 1.41 -4.37 21.98
N ARG A 93 1.74 -3.71 23.10
CA ARG A 93 0.77 -3.46 24.17
C ARG A 93 -0.18 -2.33 23.78
N PRO A 94 -1.44 -2.35 24.25
CA PRO A 94 -2.40 -1.28 23.98
C PRO A 94 -1.88 0.12 24.29
N ASP A 95 -1.16 0.28 25.40
CA ASP A 95 -0.61 1.57 25.83
C ASP A 95 0.53 2.08 24.91
N ASP A 96 1.20 1.17 24.21
CA ASP A 96 2.32 1.48 23.31
C ASP A 96 1.87 1.83 21.89
N VAL A 97 0.61 1.54 21.53
CA VAL A 97 0.08 1.74 20.17
C VAL A 97 0.22 3.20 19.73
N LYS A 98 0.00 4.15 20.66
CA LYS A 98 0.14 5.58 20.36
C LYS A 98 1.58 5.98 20.03
N ALA A 99 2.55 5.49 20.81
CA ALA A 99 3.97 5.76 20.59
C ALA A 99 4.48 5.12 19.30
N LEU A 100 4.00 3.91 19.00
CA LEU A 100 4.27 3.22 17.73
C LEU A 100 3.71 4.03 16.54
N ALA A 101 2.44 4.45 16.61
CA ALA A 101 1.80 5.25 15.57
C ALA A 101 2.53 6.59 15.33
N GLN A 102 3.00 7.24 16.40
CA GLN A 102 3.82 8.44 16.30
C GLN A 102 5.13 8.17 15.53
N SER A 103 5.83 7.08 15.85
CA SER A 103 7.08 6.71 15.20
C SER A 103 6.87 6.39 13.71
N LEU A 104 5.79 5.68 13.40
CA LEU A 104 5.38 5.40 12.02
C LEU A 104 5.06 6.69 11.27
N ALA A 105 4.29 7.61 11.86
CA ALA A 105 3.96 8.90 11.23
C ALA A 105 5.23 9.73 10.96
N GLN A 106 6.19 9.74 11.88
CA GLN A 106 7.48 10.42 11.70
C GLN A 106 8.30 9.81 10.57
N GLY A 107 8.35 8.47 10.47
CA GLY A 107 9.00 7.77 9.35
C GLY A 107 8.31 8.06 8.03
N PHE A 108 6.98 7.98 8.01
CA PHE A 108 6.16 8.18 6.82
C PHE A 108 6.32 9.59 6.25
N ARG A 109 6.40 10.61 7.12
CA ARG A 109 6.71 11.99 6.72
C ARG A 109 8.05 12.15 6.00
N LYS A 110 9.06 11.36 6.34
CA LYS A 110 10.37 11.44 5.67
C LYS A 110 10.28 10.94 4.23
N SER A 111 9.50 9.88 4.00
CA SER A 111 9.32 9.29 2.67
C SER A 111 8.29 10.04 1.82
N PHE A 112 7.35 10.73 2.45
CA PHE A 112 6.23 11.42 1.81
C PHE A 112 6.09 12.87 2.34
N PRO A 113 7.02 13.76 2.01
CA PRO A 113 7.06 15.12 2.58
C PRO A 113 6.01 16.07 1.99
N ASN A 114 5.81 17.21 2.66
CA ASN A 114 5.02 18.37 2.19
C ASN A 114 3.53 18.10 1.94
N GLN A 115 2.93 17.17 2.68
CA GLN A 115 1.51 16.85 2.59
C GLN A 115 1.00 16.30 3.92
N ASP A 116 -0.32 16.30 4.08
CA ASP A 116 -0.97 15.65 5.21
C ASP A 116 -0.90 14.14 5.08
N LEU A 117 -0.71 13.46 6.20
CA LEU A 117 -0.51 12.01 6.23
C LEU A 117 -1.45 11.37 7.24
N SER A 118 -1.90 10.16 6.94
CA SER A 118 -2.66 9.34 7.90
C SER A 118 -1.96 8.02 8.12
N VAL A 119 -1.80 7.63 9.39
CA VAL A 119 -1.36 6.31 9.80
C VAL A 119 -2.54 5.60 10.45
N LEU A 120 -2.98 4.50 9.85
CA LEU A 120 -4.06 3.65 10.30
C LEU A 120 -3.45 2.41 10.94
N VAL A 121 -3.62 2.27 12.24
CA VAL A 121 -3.08 1.13 12.99
C VAL A 121 -4.19 0.12 13.20
N TYR A 122 -3.94 -1.11 12.77
CA TYR A 122 -4.86 -2.23 12.87
C TYR A 122 -4.33 -3.26 13.88
N ALA A 123 -5.22 -3.81 14.70
CA ALA A 123 -4.94 -4.95 15.56
C ALA A 123 -4.62 -6.23 14.75
N PRO A 124 -4.12 -7.31 15.38
CA PRO A 124 -3.81 -8.57 14.68
C PRO A 124 -5.02 -9.19 13.96
N ASP A 125 -6.24 -8.92 14.45
CA ASP A 125 -7.50 -9.33 13.82
C ASP A 125 -7.95 -8.39 12.67
N LYS A 126 -7.09 -7.45 12.27
CA LYS A 126 -7.28 -6.44 11.23
C LYS A 126 -8.36 -5.40 11.53
N LYS A 127 -8.78 -5.24 12.78
CA LYS A 127 -9.63 -4.12 13.19
C LYS A 127 -8.81 -2.86 13.35
N LEU A 128 -9.30 -1.74 12.82
CA LEU A 128 -8.70 -0.43 13.07
C LEU A 128 -8.83 -0.12 14.58
N ILE A 129 -7.73 0.30 15.20
CA ILE A 129 -7.70 0.64 16.64
C ILE A 129 -7.28 2.09 16.89
N LEU A 130 -6.46 2.66 16.00
CA LEU A 130 -5.98 4.03 16.13
C LEU A 130 -5.73 4.63 14.74
N THR A 131 -6.15 5.87 14.56
CA THR A 131 -5.72 6.71 13.42
C THR A 131 -4.87 7.85 13.96
N ALA A 132 -3.66 7.99 13.44
CA ALA A 132 -2.82 9.16 13.66
C ALA A 132 -2.80 10.02 12.39
N ARG A 133 -3.22 11.28 12.49
CA ARG A 133 -3.25 12.24 11.37
C ARG A 133 -2.16 13.28 11.58
N TYR A 134 -1.21 13.34 10.67
CA TYR A 134 -0.21 14.39 10.62
C TYR A 134 -0.71 15.52 9.72
N ASP A 135 -0.74 16.72 10.26
CA ASP A 135 -1.07 17.95 9.53
C ASP A 135 0.23 18.67 9.15
N ALA A 136 0.44 18.91 7.85
CA ALA A 136 1.69 19.47 7.35
C ALA A 136 1.88 20.94 7.72
N GLN A 137 0.79 21.67 7.93
CA GLN A 137 0.80 23.10 8.23
C GLN A 137 1.23 23.37 9.69
N SER A 138 0.55 22.73 10.64
CA SER A 138 0.79 22.83 12.09
C SER A 138 1.94 21.93 12.56
N LYS A 139 2.32 20.92 11.76
CA LYS A 139 3.32 19.89 12.08
C LYS A 139 2.95 19.06 13.31
N GLN A 140 1.68 19.00 13.65
CA GLN A 140 1.15 18.22 14.76
C GLN A 140 0.63 16.86 14.31
N ILE A 141 0.54 15.92 15.25
CA ILE A 141 -0.12 14.64 15.05
C ILE A 141 -1.35 14.60 15.95
N GLU A 142 -2.51 14.46 15.32
CA GLU A 142 -3.78 14.22 15.99
C GLU A 142 -4.07 12.73 16.07
N TYR A 143 -4.73 12.29 17.13
CA TYR A 143 -5.01 10.88 17.40
C TYR A 143 -6.51 10.68 17.55
N GLU A 144 -7.03 9.72 16.81
CA GLU A 144 -8.44 9.31 16.85
C GLU A 144 -8.49 7.81 17.14
N ALA A 145 -9.06 7.43 18.28
CA ALA A 145 -9.32 6.03 18.59
C ALA A 145 -10.50 5.52 17.75
N ALA A 146 -10.41 4.29 17.24
CA ALA A 146 -11.56 3.67 16.59
C ALA A 146 -12.62 3.35 17.65
N SER A 147 -13.88 3.74 17.39
CA SER A 147 -15.04 3.48 18.26
C SER A 147 -15.67 2.11 18.00
#